data_AF-A0A938MCF4-F1
#
_entry.id   AF-A0A938MCF4-F1
#
_cell.length_a   1.000
_cell.length_b   1.000
_cell.length_c   1.000
_cell.angle_alpha   90.00
_cell.angle_beta   90.00
_cell.angle_gamma   90.00
#
_symmetry.space_group_name_H-M   'P 1'
#
loop_
_entity.id
_entity.type
_entity.pdbx_description
1 polymer ?
#
loop_
_entity_poly.entity_id
_entity_poly.type
_entity_poly.pdbx_seq_one_letter_code
_entity_poly.pdbx_strand_id
1 'polypeptide(L)'
;AQLIYFAISRRREYLADACGATYSRYPDGLASALEKIAASPHVLASANRAMAPMYTVNPLKPSASAAFGLFSTHPPAEERVRILRSMGKSPSFAAYEEAYRRATGQAGVIPRSALAEPEVPEARAAASEPSSDVEQTREVRDLLWKLNAFRFIACDCGAKLKIPPSFKADSVRCPRCSRQHPLAA
;
A
#
# COMPACT_ATOMS: atom_id res chain seq x y z
N ALA A 1 33.10 -3.92 13.48
CA ALA A 1 32.17 -5.07 13.42
C ALA A 1 30.74 -4.70 12.97
N GLN A 2 30.11 -3.65 13.50
CA GLN A 2 28.69 -3.33 13.20
C GLN A 2 28.42 -2.88 11.76
N LEU A 3 29.37 -2.18 11.11
CA LEU A 3 29.20 -1.69 9.73
C LEU A 3 29.05 -2.83 8.70
N ILE A 4 29.80 -3.92 8.85
CA ILE A 4 29.71 -5.10 7.98
C ILE A 4 28.35 -5.78 8.17
N TYR A 5 27.90 -5.92 9.42
CA TYR A 5 26.59 -6.46 9.74
C TYR A 5 25.46 -5.66 9.06
N PHE A 6 25.50 -4.32 9.16
CA PHE A 6 24.51 -3.47 8.51
C PHE A 6 24.58 -3.56 6.98
N ALA A 7 25.79 -3.62 6.40
CA ALA A 7 25.95 -3.78 4.95
C ALA A 7 25.36 -5.11 4.45
N ILE A 8 25.60 -6.22 5.16
CA ILE A 8 25.01 -7.53 4.83
C ILE A 8 23.49 -7.48 4.98
N SER A 9 22.98 -6.88 6.04
CA SER A 9 21.54 -6.74 6.29
C SER A 9 20.86 -5.96 5.15
N ARG A 10 21.40 -4.80 4.75
CA ARG A 10 20.86 -4.03 3.62
C ARG A 10 20.90 -4.80 2.31
N ARG A 11 22.00 -5.53 2.05
CA ARG A 11 22.10 -6.37 0.84
C ARG A 11 21.01 -7.44 0.80
N ARG A 12 20.67 -8.05 1.95
CA ARG A 12 19.61 -9.04 2.05
C ARG A 12 18.22 -8.44 1.78
N GLU A 13 17.96 -7.22 2.22
CA GLU A 13 16.70 -6.53 1.92
C GLU A 13 16.49 -6.30 0.41
N TYR A 14 17.50 -5.80 -0.30
CA TYR A 14 17.39 -5.62 -1.74
C TYR A 14 17.25 -6.96 -2.49
N LEU A 15 17.88 -8.03 -2.01
CA LEU A 15 17.67 -9.38 -2.57
C LEU A 15 16.24 -9.87 -2.30
N ALA A 16 15.69 -9.61 -1.12
CA ALA A 16 14.32 -9.95 -0.78
C ALA A 16 13.31 -9.20 -1.68
N ASP A 17 13.55 -7.92 -1.95
CA ASP A 17 12.74 -7.13 -2.89
C ASP A 17 12.80 -7.69 -4.31
N ALA A 18 13.98 -8.04 -4.80
CA ALA A 18 14.17 -8.61 -6.13
C ALA A 18 13.43 -9.94 -6.27
N CYS A 19 13.56 -10.84 -5.29
CA CYS A 19 12.82 -12.09 -5.25
C CYS A 19 11.32 -11.86 -5.16
N GLY A 20 10.87 -10.94 -4.28
CA GLY A 20 9.46 -10.62 -4.11
C GLY A 20 8.82 -10.08 -5.38
N ALA A 21 9.47 -9.13 -6.06
CA ALA A 21 9.00 -8.56 -7.31
C ALA A 21 8.95 -9.61 -8.43
N THR A 22 9.99 -10.43 -8.54
CA THR A 22 10.09 -11.48 -9.58
C THR A 22 9.05 -12.59 -9.35
N TYR A 23 8.90 -13.09 -8.13
CA TYR A 23 7.95 -14.17 -7.81
C TYR A 23 6.49 -13.72 -7.83
N SER A 24 6.20 -12.51 -7.35
CA SER A 24 4.84 -11.94 -7.45
C SER A 24 4.49 -11.52 -8.87
N ARG A 25 5.50 -11.29 -9.72
CA ARG A 25 5.42 -10.63 -11.02
C ARG A 25 4.73 -9.26 -10.92
N TYR A 26 4.77 -8.59 -9.78
CA TYR A 26 4.03 -7.34 -9.57
C TYR A 26 4.86 -6.31 -8.77
N PRO A 27 5.87 -5.70 -9.40
CA PRO A 27 6.78 -4.76 -8.73
C PRO A 27 6.05 -3.53 -8.17
N ASP A 28 5.09 -2.97 -8.91
CA ASP A 28 4.29 -1.82 -8.47
C ASP A 28 3.42 -2.15 -7.25
N GLY A 29 2.88 -3.38 -7.18
CA GLY A 29 2.13 -3.86 -6.02
C GLY A 29 3.01 -3.98 -4.79
N LEU A 30 4.22 -4.51 -4.95
CA LEU A 30 5.19 -4.61 -3.86
C LEU A 30 5.63 -3.21 -3.39
N ALA A 31 5.88 -2.28 -4.30
CA ALA A 31 6.19 -0.89 -3.97
C ALA A 31 5.04 -0.24 -3.16
N SER A 32 3.80 -0.42 -3.61
CA SER A 32 2.60 0.11 -2.93
C SER A 32 2.43 -0.52 -1.54
N ALA A 33 2.69 -1.81 -1.39
CA ALA A 33 2.66 -2.48 -0.09
C ALA A 33 3.73 -1.91 0.86
N LEU A 34 4.94 -1.68 0.36
CA LEU A 34 6.03 -1.12 1.17
C LEU A 34 5.72 0.32 1.62
N GLU A 35 5.13 1.15 0.76
CA GLU A 35 4.66 2.49 1.12
C GLU A 35 3.60 2.43 2.23
N LYS A 36 2.61 1.53 2.11
CA LYS A 36 1.57 1.35 3.14
C LYS A 36 2.16 0.90 4.48
N ILE A 37 3.14 0.00 4.47
CA ILE A 37 3.83 -0.47 5.68
C ILE A 37 4.65 0.68 6.30
N ALA A 38 5.40 1.43 5.50
CA ALA A 38 6.24 2.54 5.96
C ALA A 38 5.41 3.72 6.51
N ALA A 39 4.21 3.94 5.96
CA ALA A 39 3.28 4.97 6.43
C ALA A 39 2.45 4.56 7.66
N SER A 40 2.57 3.30 8.12
CA SER A 40 1.80 2.81 9.25
C SER A 40 2.15 3.59 10.53
N PRO A 41 1.15 4.16 11.25
CA PRO A 41 1.39 4.82 12.52
C PRO A 41 1.64 3.83 13.67
N HIS A 42 1.48 2.53 13.42
CA HIS A 42 1.63 1.50 14.44
C HIS A 42 3.09 1.32 14.84
N VAL A 43 3.39 1.69 16.08
CA VAL A 43 4.69 1.47 16.69
C VAL A 43 4.66 0.17 17.49
N LEU A 44 5.64 -0.69 17.29
CA LEU A 44 5.81 -1.89 18.11
C LEU A 44 6.11 -1.50 19.55
N ALA A 45 5.36 -2.08 20.51
CA ALA A 45 5.55 -1.81 21.93
C ALA A 45 6.95 -2.23 22.43
N SER A 46 7.49 -3.29 21.85
CA SER A 46 8.86 -3.76 22.09
C SER A 46 9.38 -4.44 20.82
N ALA A 47 10.64 -4.19 20.50
CA ALA A 47 11.33 -4.84 19.40
C ALA A 47 12.69 -5.33 19.88
N ASN A 48 12.90 -6.65 19.84
CA ASN A 48 14.20 -7.22 20.16
C ASN A 48 15.19 -6.90 19.02
N ARG A 49 16.30 -6.24 19.35
CA ARG A 49 17.36 -5.88 18.40
C ARG A 49 17.92 -7.09 17.64
N ALA A 50 17.99 -8.26 18.29
CA ALA A 50 18.43 -9.50 17.65
C ALA A 50 17.48 -9.97 16.53
N MET A 51 16.20 -9.61 16.62
CA MET A 51 15.19 -9.95 15.61
C MET A 51 15.01 -8.86 14.56
N ALA A 52 15.70 -7.72 14.65
CA ALA A 52 15.55 -6.61 13.69
C ALA A 52 15.69 -7.00 12.20
N PRO A 53 16.56 -7.96 11.81
CA PRO A 53 16.64 -8.45 10.41
C PRO A 53 15.43 -9.26 9.93
N MET A 54 14.51 -9.65 10.82
CA MET A 54 13.30 -10.40 10.46
C MET A 54 12.12 -9.48 10.09
N TYR A 55 12.25 -8.17 10.31
CA TYR A 55 11.20 -7.19 10.02
C TYR A 55 11.43 -6.54 8.66
N THR A 56 10.36 -6.37 7.86
CA THR A 56 10.39 -5.71 6.54
C THR A 56 10.81 -4.24 6.62
N VAL A 57 10.41 -3.55 7.69
CA VAL A 57 10.79 -2.16 7.98
C VAL A 57 11.49 -2.13 9.33
N ASN A 58 12.42 -1.19 9.51
CA ASN A 58 13.20 -1.11 10.75
C ASN A 58 12.28 -0.91 11.98
N PRO A 59 12.20 -1.90 12.88
CA PRO A 59 11.30 -1.84 14.03
C PRO A 59 11.86 -0.94 15.15
N LEU A 60 13.17 -0.63 15.08
CA LEU A 60 13.87 0.26 15.98
C LEU A 60 13.81 1.65 15.34
N LYS A 61 12.76 2.41 15.68
CA LYS A 61 12.45 3.75 15.15
C LYS A 61 13.71 4.57 14.79
N PRO A 62 13.81 5.12 13.58
CA PRO A 62 14.59 6.33 13.35
C PRO A 62 13.73 7.52 13.77
N SER A 63 14.18 8.31 14.74
CA SER A 63 13.76 9.71 14.80
C SER A 63 14.19 10.39 13.49
N ALA A 64 13.28 11.18 12.92
CA ALA A 64 13.25 11.88 11.62
C ALA A 64 14.54 12.62 11.15
N SER A 65 15.70 11.98 11.16
CA SER A 65 16.97 12.61 10.82
C SER A 65 17.71 11.75 9.78
N ALA A 66 17.98 12.39 8.64
CA ALA A 66 18.71 11.88 7.48
C ALA A 66 20.17 11.44 7.77
N ALA A 67 20.57 11.34 9.05
CA ALA A 67 21.93 11.14 9.50
C ALA A 67 22.36 9.66 9.65
N PHE A 68 21.47 8.68 9.38
CA PHE A 68 21.70 7.27 9.77
C PHE A 68 22.02 6.29 8.65
N GLY A 69 22.32 6.72 7.42
CA GLY A 69 22.63 5.82 6.30
C GLY A 69 23.70 4.74 6.62
N LEU A 70 24.63 5.03 7.54
CA LEU A 70 25.68 4.10 7.95
C LEU A 70 25.30 3.15 9.10
N PHE A 71 24.34 3.52 9.96
CA PHE A 71 23.97 2.74 11.16
C PHE A 71 22.59 2.07 11.07
N SER A 72 21.88 2.26 9.96
CA SER A 72 20.60 1.57 9.73
C SER A 72 20.84 0.12 9.31
N THR A 73 20.11 -0.81 9.94
CA THR A 73 20.04 -2.23 9.56
C THR A 73 19.33 -2.44 8.23
N HIS A 74 18.51 -1.47 7.83
CA HIS A 74 17.66 -1.51 6.64
C HIS A 74 17.95 -0.32 5.72
N PRO A 75 17.90 -0.49 4.39
CA PRO A 75 17.92 0.67 3.51
C PRO A 75 16.62 1.47 3.66
N PRO A 76 16.62 2.79 3.37
CA PRO A 76 15.41 3.59 3.41
C PRO A 76 14.29 2.99 2.56
N ALA A 77 13.06 2.98 3.07
CA ALA A 77 11.92 2.41 2.36
C ALA A 77 11.67 3.13 1.03
N GLU A 78 11.89 4.45 1.00
CA GLU A 78 11.73 5.31 -0.17
C GLU A 78 12.69 4.92 -1.30
N GLU A 79 13.90 4.47 -0.96
CA GLU A 79 14.89 4.01 -1.94
C GLU A 79 14.46 2.69 -2.57
N ARG A 80 13.99 1.74 -1.75
CA ARG A 80 13.45 0.45 -2.21
C ARG A 80 12.23 0.64 -3.11
N VAL A 81 11.29 1.51 -2.69
CA VAL A 81 10.11 1.88 -3.50
C VAL A 81 10.53 2.45 -4.85
N ARG A 82 11.53 3.34 -4.86
CA ARG A 82 12.05 3.93 -6.11
C ARG A 82 12.62 2.85 -7.04
N ILE A 83 13.40 1.90 -6.51
CA ILE A 83 13.96 0.80 -7.31
C ILE A 83 12.83 -0.05 -7.90
N LEU A 84 11.87 -0.47 -7.08
CA LEU A 84 10.74 -1.29 -7.50
C LEU A 84 9.89 -0.62 -8.59
N ARG A 85 9.56 0.66 -8.44
CA ARG A 85 8.85 1.45 -9.47
C ARG A 85 9.66 1.73 -10.74
N SER A 86 10.98 1.68 -10.62
CA SER A 86 11.88 1.82 -11.78
C SER A 86 12.04 0.51 -12.54
N MET A 87 11.49 -0.60 -12.02
CA MET A 87 11.37 -1.83 -12.79
C MET A 87 10.37 -1.61 -13.92
N GLY A 88 10.72 -2.06 -15.12
CA GLY A 88 9.80 -2.04 -16.25
C GLY A 88 8.69 -3.09 -16.12
N LYS A 89 7.93 -3.29 -17.20
CA LYS A 89 6.84 -4.28 -17.28
C LYS A 89 7.30 -5.74 -17.23
N SER A 90 8.61 -5.98 -17.26
CA SER A 90 9.22 -7.31 -17.21
C SER A 90 9.89 -7.52 -15.84
N PRO A 91 9.21 -8.15 -14.87
CA PRO A 91 9.73 -8.35 -13.53
C PRO A 91 10.74 -9.51 -13.51
N SER A 92 12.01 -9.20 -13.80
CA SER A 92 13.14 -10.15 -13.76
C SER A 92 14.24 -9.68 -12.82
N PHE A 93 15.13 -10.59 -12.43
CA PHE A 93 16.32 -10.24 -11.66
C PHE A 93 17.23 -9.26 -12.41
N ALA A 94 17.32 -9.37 -13.74
CA ALA A 94 18.07 -8.43 -14.58
C ALA A 94 17.44 -7.02 -14.56
N ALA A 95 16.10 -6.93 -14.65
CA ALA A 95 15.40 -5.65 -14.56
C ALA A 95 15.57 -4.98 -13.19
N TYR A 96 15.54 -5.77 -12.11
CA TYR A 96 15.80 -5.27 -10.76
C TYR A 96 17.26 -4.78 -10.62
N GLU A 97 18.23 -5.56 -11.07
CA GLU A 97 19.66 -5.22 -11.06
C GLU A 97 19.93 -3.89 -11.80
N GLU A 98 19.31 -3.70 -12.96
CA GLU A 98 19.42 -2.46 -13.71
C GLU A 98 18.78 -1.27 -12.98
N ALA A 99 17.56 -1.44 -12.46
CA ALA A 99 16.88 -0.43 -11.66
C ALA A 99 17.68 -0.04 -10.42
N TYR A 100 18.27 -1.02 -9.73
CA TYR A 100 19.13 -0.83 -8.57
C TYR A 100 20.37 0.02 -8.91
N ARG A 101 21.08 -0.34 -9.98
CA ARG A 101 22.28 0.40 -10.42
C ARG A 101 21.94 1.84 -10.80
N ARG A 102 20.82 2.06 -11.50
CA ARG A 102 20.35 3.41 -11.86
C ARG A 102 19.98 4.24 -10.63
N ALA A 103 19.33 3.63 -9.64
CA ALA A 103 18.85 4.35 -8.45
C ALA A 103 19.97 4.65 -7.43
N THR A 104 20.94 3.76 -7.28
CA THR A 104 21.95 3.84 -6.21
C THR A 104 23.34 4.24 -6.70
N GLY A 105 23.64 4.04 -8.00
CA GLY A 105 25.00 4.18 -8.55
C GLY A 105 25.99 3.13 -8.04
N GLN A 106 25.54 2.12 -7.28
CA GLN A 106 26.39 1.11 -6.67
C GLN A 106 26.55 -0.13 -7.56
N ALA A 107 27.53 -0.96 -7.20
CA ALA A 107 27.69 -2.27 -7.80
C ALA A 107 26.46 -3.16 -7.56
N GLY A 108 26.21 -4.05 -8.52
CA GLY A 108 25.12 -5.02 -8.51
C GLY A 108 24.89 -5.78 -7.21
N VAL A 109 23.62 -6.03 -6.89
CA VAL A 109 23.24 -6.79 -5.70
C VAL A 109 22.95 -8.26 -6.02
N ILE A 110 22.44 -8.54 -7.22
CA ILE A 110 22.07 -9.87 -7.69
C ILE A 110 23.33 -10.69 -8.02
N PRO A 111 23.42 -11.97 -7.59
CA PRO A 111 24.52 -12.84 -7.95
C PRO A 111 24.51 -13.14 -9.47
N ARG A 112 25.69 -13.25 -10.08
CA ARG A 112 25.85 -13.48 -11.53
C ARG A 112 25.07 -14.71 -12.04
N SER A 113 24.95 -15.76 -11.23
CA SER A 113 24.19 -16.95 -11.58
C SER A 113 22.70 -16.68 -11.78
N ALA A 114 22.11 -15.79 -10.99
CA ALA A 114 20.69 -15.43 -11.09
C ALA A 114 20.39 -14.44 -12.23
N LEU A 115 21.42 -13.74 -12.74
CA LEU A 115 21.28 -12.87 -13.91
C LEU A 115 21.18 -13.65 -15.23
N ALA A 116 21.56 -14.93 -15.23
CA ALA A 116 21.49 -15.81 -16.39
C ALA A 116 20.13 -16.51 -16.55
N GLU A 117 19.19 -16.29 -15.64
CA GLU A 117 17.86 -16.88 -15.73
C GLU A 117 17.06 -16.29 -16.90
N PRO A 118 16.31 -17.11 -17.65
CA PRO A 118 15.52 -16.65 -18.79
C PRO A 118 14.44 -15.66 -18.35
N GLU A 119 14.01 -14.81 -19.28
CA GLU A 119 12.98 -13.79 -19.04
C GLU A 119 11.71 -14.39 -18.41
N VAL A 120 11.30 -13.76 -17.31
CA VAL A 120 10.09 -14.08 -16.56
C VAL A 120 8.88 -13.46 -17.28
N PRO A 121 7.71 -14.13 -17.29
CA PRO A 121 6.49 -13.62 -17.91
C PRO A 121 6.09 -12.21 -17.46
N GLU A 122 5.32 -11.53 -18.31
CA GLU A 122 4.83 -10.15 -18.13
C GLU A 122 4.29 -9.88 -16.72
N ALA A 123 4.42 -8.62 -16.29
CA ALA A 123 3.88 -8.16 -15.02
C ALA A 123 2.40 -8.53 -14.87
N ARG A 124 2.05 -9.11 -13.72
CA ARG A 124 0.68 -9.40 -13.32
C ARG A 124 -0.09 -8.08 -13.19
N ALA A 125 -1.30 -8.04 -13.75
CA ALA A 125 -2.20 -6.91 -13.61
C ALA A 125 -2.59 -6.66 -12.14
N ALA A 126 -2.84 -5.39 -11.81
CA ALA A 126 -3.36 -5.00 -10.51
C ALA A 126 -4.65 -5.75 -10.19
N ALA A 127 -4.70 -6.40 -9.02
CA ALA A 127 -5.97 -6.85 -8.48
C ALA A 127 -6.75 -5.64 -7.98
N SER A 128 -8.08 -5.64 -8.17
CA SER A 128 -8.94 -4.63 -7.56
C SER A 128 -8.76 -4.66 -6.04
N GLU A 129 -8.46 -3.52 -5.41
CA GLU A 129 -8.43 -3.44 -3.96
C GLU A 129 -9.84 -3.72 -3.41
N PRO A 130 -9.97 -4.56 -2.37
CA PRO A 130 -11.26 -4.73 -1.70
C PRO A 130 -11.71 -3.37 -1.14
N SER A 131 -13.00 -3.07 -1.26
CA SER A 131 -13.58 -1.86 -0.66
C SER A 131 -13.30 -1.82 0.83
N SER A 132 -13.04 -0.62 1.36
CA SER A 132 -12.69 -0.45 2.78
C SER A 132 -13.80 -1.00 3.70
N ASP A 133 -13.46 -1.47 4.91
CA ASP A 133 -14.45 -1.96 5.89
C ASP A 133 -15.62 -0.97 6.11
N VAL A 134 -15.30 0.33 6.10
CA VAL A 134 -16.30 1.40 6.23
C VAL A 134 -17.23 1.46 5.03
N GLU A 135 -16.70 1.26 3.83
CA GLU A 135 -17.45 1.27 2.59
C GLU A 135 -18.33 0.02 2.46
N GLN A 136 -17.79 -1.16 2.76
CA GLN A 136 -18.55 -2.41 2.84
C GLN A 136 -19.69 -2.31 3.86
N THR A 137 -19.42 -1.78 5.06
CA THR A 137 -20.45 -1.57 6.07
C THR A 137 -21.53 -0.61 5.59
N ARG A 138 -21.16 0.47 4.89
CA ARG A 138 -22.11 1.43 4.31
C ARG A 138 -22.96 0.79 3.22
N GLU A 139 -22.37 -0.02 2.35
CA GLU A 139 -23.05 -0.73 1.26
C GLU A 139 -24.06 -1.75 1.80
N VAL A 140 -23.63 -2.62 2.73
CA VAL A 140 -24.51 -3.60 3.38
C VAL A 140 -25.66 -2.89 4.09
N ARG A 141 -25.35 -1.82 4.83
CA ARG A 141 -26.38 -1.03 5.52
C ARG A 141 -27.37 -0.41 4.52
N ASP A 142 -26.89 0.17 3.42
CA ASP A 142 -27.74 0.78 2.39
C ASP A 142 -28.60 -0.27 1.67
N LEU A 143 -28.08 -1.48 1.46
CA LEU A 143 -28.85 -2.61 0.93
C LEU A 143 -29.97 -3.03 1.90
N LEU A 144 -29.67 -3.17 3.19
CA LEU A 144 -30.67 -3.50 4.21
C LEU A 144 -31.81 -2.47 4.25
N TRP A 145 -31.49 -1.18 4.12
CA TRP A 145 -32.51 -0.13 4.03
C TRP A 145 -33.36 -0.25 2.75
N LYS A 146 -32.76 -0.56 1.59
CA LYS A 146 -33.50 -0.80 0.35
C LYS A 146 -34.46 -1.99 0.47
N LEU A 147 -34.02 -3.08 1.10
CA LEU A 147 -34.86 -4.27 1.33
C LEU A 147 -36.05 -3.96 2.26
N ASN A 148 -35.89 -3.01 3.19
CA ASN A 148 -36.97 -2.49 4.03
C ASN A 148 -37.78 -1.35 3.37
N ALA A 149 -37.73 -1.23 2.04
CA ALA A 149 -38.47 -0.25 1.25
C ALA A 149 -38.21 1.24 1.61
N PHE A 150 -37.01 1.56 2.08
CA PHE A 150 -36.62 2.96 2.27
C PHE A 150 -36.37 3.64 0.92
N ARG A 151 -36.90 4.86 0.76
CA ARG A 151 -36.60 5.73 -0.38
C ARG A 151 -35.35 6.56 -0.08
N PHE A 152 -34.53 6.79 -1.09
CA PHE A 152 -33.30 7.58 -0.96
C PHE A 152 -33.37 8.82 -1.86
N ILE A 153 -33.13 10.00 -1.27
CA ILE A 153 -33.06 11.26 -2.00
C ILE A 153 -31.64 11.81 -1.92
N ALA A 154 -31.03 12.05 -3.07
CA ALA A 154 -29.79 12.79 -3.18
C ALA A 154 -30.11 14.29 -3.19
N CYS A 155 -29.49 15.05 -2.29
CA CYS A 155 -29.55 16.49 -2.27
C CYS A 155 -28.29 17.08 -2.89
N ASP A 156 -28.42 18.18 -3.65
CA ASP A 156 -27.30 18.88 -4.29
C ASP A 156 -26.20 19.34 -3.31
N CYS A 157 -26.52 19.47 -2.02
CA CYS A 157 -25.51 19.74 -0.99
C CYS A 157 -24.68 18.50 -0.59
N GLY A 158 -24.84 17.37 -1.30
CA GLY A 158 -24.16 16.11 -1.06
C GLY A 158 -24.73 15.24 0.06
N ALA A 159 -25.89 15.61 0.64
CA ALA A 159 -26.56 14.78 1.65
C ALA A 159 -27.45 13.71 0.97
N LYS A 160 -27.42 12.48 1.50
CA LYS A 160 -28.29 11.37 1.08
C LYS A 160 -29.34 11.11 2.16
N LEU A 161 -30.58 11.56 1.93
CA LEU A 161 -31.69 11.42 2.86
C LEU A 161 -32.29 10.02 2.73
N LYS A 162 -32.56 9.36 3.87
CA LYS A 162 -33.18 8.04 3.95
C LYS A 162 -34.58 8.20 4.51
N ILE A 163 -35.59 7.73 3.77
CA ILE A 163 -36.98 8.03 4.07
C ILE A 163 -37.72 6.72 4.26
N PRO A 164 -38.25 6.46 5.47
CA PRO A 164 -38.95 5.21 5.76
C PRO A 164 -40.27 5.14 4.97
N PRO A 165 -40.75 3.92 4.67
CA PRO A 165 -42.04 3.74 3.99
C PRO A 165 -43.24 4.26 4.80
N SER A 166 -43.09 4.41 6.12
CA SER A 166 -44.11 4.97 7.01
C SER A 166 -44.14 6.50 7.04
N PHE A 167 -43.28 7.18 6.28
CA PHE A 167 -43.23 8.65 6.25
C PHE A 167 -44.41 9.21 5.45
N LYS A 168 -45.24 10.04 6.10
CA LYS A 168 -46.55 10.48 5.56
C LYS A 168 -46.57 11.90 4.96
N ALA A 169 -45.46 12.64 5.01
CA ALA A 169 -45.42 14.00 4.50
C ALA A 169 -45.02 14.04 3.02
N ASP A 170 -45.54 15.02 2.28
CA ASP A 170 -45.31 15.18 0.83
C ASP A 170 -43.93 15.78 0.49
N SER A 171 -43.18 16.21 1.50
CA SER A 171 -41.83 16.73 1.33
C SER A 171 -40.95 16.46 2.54
N VAL A 172 -39.63 16.37 2.30
CA VAL A 172 -38.61 16.26 3.34
C VAL A 172 -37.64 17.43 3.25
N ARG A 173 -37.31 18.03 4.39
CA ARG A 173 -36.31 19.09 4.49
C ARG A 173 -34.92 18.50 4.72
N CYS A 174 -33.94 18.90 3.92
CA CYS A 174 -32.55 18.50 4.11
C CYS A 174 -31.96 19.19 5.37
N PRO A 175 -31.36 18.45 6.33
CA PRO A 175 -30.80 19.04 7.55
C PRO A 175 -29.51 19.83 7.30
N ARG A 176 -28.85 19.62 6.15
CA ARG A 176 -27.58 20.29 5.82
C ARG A 176 -27.77 21.64 5.14
N CYS A 177 -28.68 21.74 4.16
CA CYS A 177 -28.87 22.95 3.36
C CYS A 177 -30.30 23.52 3.43
N SER A 178 -31.17 22.95 4.26
CA SER A 178 -32.57 23.37 4.43
C SER A 178 -33.47 23.31 3.20
N ARG A 179 -32.99 22.78 2.07
CA ARG A 179 -33.80 22.62 0.85
C ARG A 179 -34.92 21.60 1.06
N GLN A 180 -36.11 21.89 0.54
CA GLN A 180 -37.23 20.95 0.52
C GLN A 180 -37.13 20.04 -0.70
N HIS A 181 -37.33 18.74 -0.49
CA HIS A 181 -37.39 17.73 -1.53
C HIS A 181 -38.81 17.14 -1.58
N PRO A 182 -39.52 17.24 -2.71
CA PRO A 182 -40.83 16.64 -2.85
C PRO A 182 -40.71 15.11 -2.86
N LEU A 183 -41.62 14.45 -2.16
CA LEU A 183 -41.79 13.00 -2.14
C LEU A 183 -42.94 12.68 -3.07
N ALA A 184 -42.68 12.70 -4.37
CA ALA A 184 -43.66 12.25 -5.35
C ALA A 184 -44.14 10.83 -4.99
N ALA A 185 -45.45 10.60 -5.12
CA ALA A 185 -46.11 9.32 -4.82
C ALA A 185 -45.41 8.16 -5.52
#